data_AF-A0A2M8FAW8-F1
#
_entry.id   AF-A0A2M8FAW8-F1
#
_cell.length_a   1.000
_cell.length_b   1.000
_cell.length_c   1.000
_cell.angle_alpha   90.00
_cell.angle_beta   90.00
_cell.angle_gamma   90.00
#
_symmetry.space_group_name_H-M   'P 1'
#
loop_
_entity.id
_entity.type
_entity.pdbx_description
1 polymer ?
#
loop_
_entity_poly.entity_id
_entity_poly.type
_entity_poly.pdbx_seq_one_letter_code
_entity_poly.pdbx_strand_id
1 'polypeptide(L)'
;VNISDFAKKYGVAADSIDFLSTQYDGFSDVVKQTISNAFGELEKIGEEMISQIELIAAFLKVSKVDAYTKKEFADVLSGDISTYDGPRLASTVRYLLDNGEGFALSTIAYEHLHVVDIYKKSIYSWDEAFYLTILLHVPFIYFRQLDWEFQEFWLSFYFVKAQIAGVPLTHVLQDYLYQETSTLVDYVNENIFLLKSLDKNKETLPLGLDGESIALGSLFKDYMLRLGDKFNDGYKREEYIDEHVAHVENKGLWKHVLRKVLYIYGHIKSVDLIEKNRGSEPNEKEIFDTQMEHLLTWWIDEDFWSLIADYFTKEFKPKENEYPSVVPLEPFLLQIQANESLEDQKTQEKVIRFNEFLREQGVLKEDQDIVVYNQQTSAFEWNTSL
;
A
#
# COMPACT_ATOMS: atom_id res chain seq x y z
N VAL A 1 -19.82 38.07 18.72
CA VAL A 1 -21.15 37.40 18.67
C VAL A 1 -22.02 38.01 19.76
N ASN A 2 -23.27 38.39 19.46
CA ASN A 2 -24.21 38.89 20.47
C ASN A 2 -24.77 37.70 21.25
N ILE A 3 -24.61 37.66 22.58
CA ILE A 3 -25.08 36.56 23.44
C ILE A 3 -26.58 36.28 23.25
N SER A 4 -27.39 37.32 23.01
CA SER A 4 -28.82 37.17 22.70
C SER A 4 -29.04 36.35 21.43
N ASP A 5 -28.23 36.57 20.39
CA ASP A 5 -28.42 35.89 19.09
C ASP A 5 -27.96 34.43 19.16
N PHE A 6 -26.87 34.16 19.87
CA PHE A 6 -26.43 32.79 20.19
C PHE A 6 -27.49 32.06 21.02
N ALA A 7 -27.96 32.65 22.11
CA ALA A 7 -28.92 32.01 23.00
C ALA A 7 -30.27 31.73 22.31
N LYS A 8 -30.71 32.62 21.41
CA LYS A 8 -31.89 32.37 20.55
C LYS A 8 -31.66 31.23 19.56
N LYS A 9 -30.51 31.19 18.89
CA LYS A 9 -30.14 30.13 17.92
C LYS A 9 -30.23 28.72 18.53
N TYR A 10 -29.88 28.58 19.81
CA TYR A 10 -29.90 27.30 20.53
C TYR A 10 -31.12 27.08 21.43
N GLY A 11 -32.18 27.90 21.29
CA GLY A 11 -33.45 27.67 21.98
C GLY A 11 -33.42 27.88 23.50
N VAL A 12 -32.55 28.76 24.00
CA VAL A 12 -32.52 29.15 25.42
C VAL A 12 -33.80 29.93 25.76
N ALA A 13 -34.41 29.62 26.91
CA ALA A 13 -35.62 30.32 27.38
C ALA A 13 -35.36 31.83 27.55
N ALA A 14 -36.33 32.66 27.15
CA ALA A 14 -36.19 34.12 27.11
C ALA A 14 -35.76 34.71 28.47
N ASP A 15 -36.32 34.19 29.56
CA ASP A 15 -36.04 34.60 30.94
C ASP A 15 -34.57 34.37 31.32
N SER A 16 -33.98 33.29 30.79
CA SER A 16 -32.55 32.97 30.96
C SER A 16 -31.68 33.88 30.10
N ILE A 17 -32.15 34.30 28.92
CA ILE A 17 -31.43 35.26 28.06
C ILE A 17 -31.33 36.61 28.76
N ASP A 18 -32.43 37.11 29.33
CA ASP A 18 -32.45 38.40 30.03
C ASP A 18 -31.54 38.39 31.28
N PHE A 19 -31.56 37.28 32.05
CA PHE A 19 -30.64 37.09 33.17
C PHE A 19 -29.18 37.09 32.72
N LEU A 20 -28.84 36.32 31.67
CA LEU A 20 -27.48 36.22 31.15
C LEU A 20 -26.98 37.54 30.55
N SER A 21 -27.83 38.28 29.83
CA SER A 21 -27.51 39.61 29.30
C SER A 21 -27.23 40.61 30.42
N THR A 22 -28.04 40.61 31.48
CA THR A 22 -27.83 41.49 32.64
C THR A 22 -26.51 41.18 33.36
N GLN A 23 -26.18 39.89 33.55
CA GLN A 23 -24.89 39.48 34.12
C GLN A 23 -23.72 39.84 33.20
N TYR A 24 -23.88 39.65 31.89
CA TYR A 24 -22.88 39.99 30.89
C TYR A 24 -22.56 41.49 30.89
N ASP A 25 -23.59 42.34 30.94
CA ASP A 25 -23.44 43.79 30.95
C ASP A 25 -22.70 44.30 32.19
N GLY A 26 -22.79 43.56 33.30
CA GLY A 26 -22.05 43.83 34.55
C GLY A 26 -20.56 43.51 34.51
N PHE A 27 -20.05 42.79 33.51
CA PHE A 27 -18.62 42.50 33.38
C PHE A 27 -17.82 43.66 32.78
N SER A 28 -16.51 43.66 33.04
CA SER A 28 -15.56 44.57 32.39
C SER A 28 -15.40 44.26 30.91
N ASP A 29 -14.97 45.24 30.12
CA ASP A 29 -14.83 45.09 28.65
C ASP A 29 -13.87 43.96 28.25
N VAL A 30 -12.80 43.75 29.03
CA VAL A 30 -11.85 42.66 28.80
C VAL A 30 -12.53 41.29 28.96
N VAL A 31 -13.33 41.13 30.02
CA VAL A 31 -14.06 39.88 30.30
C VAL A 31 -15.14 39.65 29.25
N LYS A 32 -15.86 40.71 28.83
CA LYS A 32 -16.84 40.66 27.73
C LYS A 32 -16.20 40.19 26.42
N GLN A 33 -15.01 40.70 26.10
CA GLN A 33 -14.25 40.28 24.91
C GLN A 33 -13.85 38.81 24.98
N THR A 34 -13.33 38.34 26.13
CA THR A 34 -12.97 36.92 26.33
C THR A 34 -14.18 36.01 26.17
N ILE A 35 -15.31 36.36 26.79
CA ILE A 35 -16.57 35.60 26.68
C ILE A 35 -17.05 35.58 25.22
N SER A 36 -17.05 36.73 24.53
CA SER A 36 -17.46 36.83 23.12
C SER A 36 -16.60 35.98 22.19
N ASN A 37 -15.28 35.94 22.43
CA ASN A 37 -14.36 35.11 21.65
C ASN A 37 -14.63 33.62 21.89
N ALA A 38 -14.81 33.21 23.15
CA ALA A 38 -15.11 31.82 23.51
C ALA A 38 -16.43 31.33 22.90
N PHE A 39 -17.48 32.17 22.89
CA PHE A 39 -18.73 31.84 22.21
C PHE A 39 -18.57 31.73 20.69
N GLY A 40 -17.77 32.61 20.08
CA GLY A 40 -17.46 32.51 18.66
C GLY A 40 -16.71 31.21 18.32
N GLU A 41 -15.77 30.79 19.16
CA GLU A 41 -15.08 29.50 19.01
C GLU A 41 -16.03 28.31 19.17
N LEU A 42 -16.93 28.34 20.16
CA LEU A 42 -17.93 27.28 20.36
C LEU A 42 -18.92 27.19 19.21
N GLU A 43 -19.40 28.32 18.69
CA GLU A 43 -20.29 28.36 17.53
C GLU A 43 -19.60 27.76 16.31
N LYS A 44 -18.34 28.14 16.06
CA LYS A 44 -17.53 27.58 14.97
C LYS A 44 -17.36 26.07 15.11
N ILE A 45 -16.99 25.57 16.30
CA ILE A 45 -16.86 24.13 16.57
C ILE A 45 -18.20 23.41 16.34
N GLY A 46 -19.31 24.01 16.79
CA GLY A 46 -20.64 23.45 16.60
C GLY A 46 -21.03 23.35 15.13
N GLU A 47 -20.76 24.39 14.34
CA GLU A 47 -21.02 24.41 12.89
C GLU A 47 -20.13 23.39 12.15
N GLU A 48 -18.85 23.27 12.52
CA GLU A 48 -17.95 22.25 12.00
C GLU A 48 -18.48 20.83 12.29
N MET A 49 -18.91 20.56 13.52
CA MET A 49 -19.49 19.25 13.89
C MET A 49 -20.77 18.94 13.11
N ILE A 50 -21.66 19.92 12.90
CA ILE A 50 -22.88 19.73 12.11
C ILE A 50 -22.51 19.39 10.67
N SER A 51 -21.58 20.12 10.07
CA SER A 51 -21.12 19.86 8.70
C SER A 51 -20.55 18.44 8.54
N GLN A 52 -19.76 17.97 9.51
CA GLN A 52 -19.23 16.59 9.54
C GLN A 52 -20.36 15.54 9.62
N ILE A 53 -21.37 15.79 10.46
CA ILE A 53 -22.54 14.91 10.60
C ILE A 53 -23.34 14.85 9.29
N GLU A 54 -23.57 15.98 8.64
CA GLU A 54 -24.30 16.05 7.37
C GLU A 54 -23.59 15.27 6.27
N LEU A 55 -22.26 15.37 6.23
CA LEU A 55 -21.42 14.69 5.26
C LEU A 55 -21.45 13.17 5.46
N ILE A 56 -21.31 12.69 6.71
CA ILE A 56 -21.50 11.27 7.06
C ILE A 56 -22.91 10.81 6.74
N ALA A 57 -23.93 11.58 7.13
CA ALA A 57 -25.33 11.23 6.92
C ALA A 57 -25.66 11.09 5.43
N ALA A 58 -25.09 11.94 4.58
CA ALA A 58 -25.25 11.84 3.13
C ALA A 58 -24.59 10.56 2.59
N PHE A 59 -23.35 10.28 2.99
CA PHE A 59 -22.65 9.06 2.57
C PHE A 59 -23.32 7.77 3.05
N LEU A 60 -23.84 7.76 4.28
CA LEU A 60 -24.56 6.62 4.86
C LEU A 60 -26.02 6.52 4.42
N LYS A 61 -26.50 7.42 3.55
CA LYS A 61 -27.89 7.51 3.07
C LYS A 61 -28.92 7.70 4.18
N VAL A 62 -28.52 8.35 5.27
CA VAL A 62 -29.41 8.72 6.38
C VAL A 62 -30.14 10.02 6.07
N SER A 63 -29.51 10.94 5.33
CA SER A 63 -30.12 12.16 4.82
C SER A 63 -30.53 12.02 3.34
N LYS A 64 -31.56 12.76 2.92
CA LYS A 64 -31.95 12.87 1.52
C LYS A 64 -31.15 13.99 0.87
N VAL A 65 -30.03 13.63 0.24
CA VAL A 65 -29.18 14.55 -0.52
C VAL A 65 -29.05 14.03 -1.94
N ASP A 66 -29.42 14.86 -2.93
CA ASP A 66 -29.37 14.49 -4.34
C ASP A 66 -27.92 14.42 -4.84
N ALA A 67 -27.58 13.34 -5.53
CA ALA A 67 -26.28 13.19 -6.18
C ALA A 67 -26.10 14.23 -7.31
N TYR A 68 -24.86 14.51 -7.66
CA TYR A 68 -24.52 15.26 -8.85
C TYR A 68 -24.94 14.54 -10.12
N THR A 69 -25.39 15.31 -11.09
CA THR A 69 -25.42 14.85 -12.48
C THR A 69 -24.00 14.61 -12.98
N LYS A 70 -23.84 13.79 -14.02
CA LYS A 70 -22.52 13.52 -14.65
C LYS A 70 -21.76 14.79 -15.03
N LYS A 71 -22.50 15.83 -15.48
CA LYS A 71 -21.91 17.11 -15.86
C LYS A 71 -21.40 17.86 -14.62
N GLU A 72 -22.25 18.05 -13.60
CA GLU A 72 -21.82 18.73 -12.37
C GLU A 72 -20.65 18.02 -11.70
N PHE A 73 -20.65 16.68 -11.68
CA PHE A 73 -19.54 15.93 -11.12
C PHE A 73 -18.24 16.16 -11.89
N ALA A 74 -18.28 16.19 -13.23
CA ALA A 74 -17.12 16.55 -14.04
C ALA A 74 -16.65 17.99 -13.79
N ASP A 75 -17.59 18.94 -13.64
CA ASP A 75 -17.28 20.33 -13.33
C ASP A 75 -16.57 20.46 -11.97
N VAL A 76 -17.08 19.78 -10.93
CA VAL A 76 -16.44 19.71 -9.59
C VAL A 76 -15.02 19.13 -9.66
N LEU A 77 -14.83 18.03 -10.39
CA LEU A 77 -13.51 17.40 -10.56
C LEU A 77 -12.52 18.30 -11.30
N SER A 78 -13.02 19.15 -12.20
CA SER A 78 -12.22 20.14 -12.92
C SER A 78 -11.86 21.38 -12.09
N GLY A 79 -12.31 21.45 -10.83
CA GLY A 79 -12.02 22.53 -9.90
C GLY A 79 -13.04 23.67 -9.90
N ASP A 80 -14.25 23.46 -10.43
CA ASP A 80 -15.32 24.44 -10.32
C ASP A 80 -15.89 24.49 -8.89
N ILE A 81 -15.50 25.51 -8.15
CA ILE A 81 -15.94 25.75 -6.76
C ILE A 81 -17.43 26.10 -6.69
N SER A 82 -18.02 26.63 -7.77
CA SER A 82 -19.42 27.11 -7.74
C SER A 82 -20.45 25.99 -7.67
N THR A 83 -20.08 24.80 -8.15
CA THR A 83 -20.91 23.59 -8.12
C THR A 83 -20.59 22.69 -6.92
N TYR A 84 -19.52 22.97 -6.17
CA TYR A 84 -19.07 22.17 -5.04
C TYR A 84 -19.99 22.29 -3.81
N ASP A 85 -20.41 21.14 -3.29
CA ASP A 85 -21.19 20.92 -2.09
C ASP A 85 -20.80 19.56 -1.51
N GLY A 86 -20.30 19.57 -0.26
CA GLY A 86 -19.75 18.37 0.39
C GLY A 86 -20.78 17.24 0.48
N PRO A 87 -21.93 17.42 1.15
CA PRO A 87 -22.94 16.37 1.25
C PRO A 87 -23.37 15.79 -0.11
N ARG A 88 -23.51 16.62 -1.16
CA ARG A 88 -23.81 16.14 -2.51
C ARG A 88 -22.67 15.33 -3.11
N LEU A 89 -21.42 15.73 -2.93
CA LEU A 89 -20.25 14.96 -3.37
C LEU A 89 -20.20 13.60 -2.69
N ALA A 90 -20.37 13.56 -1.36
CA ALA A 90 -20.42 12.32 -0.58
C ALA A 90 -21.56 11.40 -1.05
N SER A 91 -22.76 11.94 -1.29
CA SER A 91 -23.90 11.20 -1.86
C SER A 91 -23.60 10.67 -3.27
N THR A 92 -22.91 11.46 -4.10
CA THR A 92 -22.52 11.06 -5.47
C THR A 92 -21.53 9.90 -5.46
N VAL A 93 -20.49 10.00 -4.65
CA VAL A 93 -19.49 8.94 -4.50
C VAL A 93 -20.17 7.65 -4.00
N ARG A 94 -21.06 7.76 -3.00
CA ARG A 94 -21.83 6.62 -2.52
C ARG A 94 -22.71 6.02 -3.62
N TYR A 95 -23.41 6.85 -4.39
CA TYR A 95 -24.24 6.42 -5.50
C TYR A 95 -23.43 5.64 -6.54
N LEU A 96 -22.24 6.13 -6.93
CA LEU A 96 -21.38 5.42 -7.89
C LEU A 96 -20.96 4.05 -7.36
N LEU A 97 -20.61 3.95 -6.07
CA LEU A 97 -20.24 2.69 -5.44
C LEU A 97 -21.39 1.68 -5.46
N ASP A 98 -22.61 2.10 -5.13
CA ASP A 98 -23.77 1.18 -5.07
C ASP A 98 -24.27 0.73 -6.45
N ASN A 99 -23.96 1.47 -7.52
CA ASN A 99 -24.38 1.16 -8.88
C ASN A 99 -23.31 0.47 -9.73
N GLY A 100 -22.20 0.02 -9.12
CA GLY A 100 -21.14 -0.70 -9.82
C GLY A 100 -20.23 0.17 -10.68
N GLU A 101 -20.27 1.49 -10.52
CA GLU A 101 -19.43 2.47 -11.24
C GLU A 101 -18.08 2.70 -10.54
N GLY A 102 -17.68 1.79 -9.66
CA GLY A 102 -16.46 1.91 -8.86
C GLY A 102 -15.19 1.98 -9.71
N PHE A 103 -15.14 1.28 -10.85
CA PHE A 103 -14.00 1.39 -11.77
C PHE A 103 -13.86 2.81 -12.33
N ALA A 104 -14.93 3.42 -12.86
CA ALA A 104 -14.90 4.80 -13.34
C ALA A 104 -14.50 5.79 -12.23
N LEU A 105 -14.96 5.54 -10.99
CA LEU A 105 -14.59 6.33 -9.83
C LEU A 105 -13.09 6.18 -9.48
N SER A 106 -12.48 5.02 -9.69
CA SER A 106 -11.04 4.81 -9.49
C SER A 106 -10.17 5.62 -10.47
N THR A 107 -10.58 5.69 -11.75
CA THR A 107 -9.91 6.54 -12.76
C THR A 107 -10.01 8.02 -12.39
N ILE A 108 -11.19 8.44 -11.94
CA ILE A 108 -11.42 9.81 -11.47
C ILE A 108 -10.55 10.14 -10.25
N ALA A 109 -10.49 9.22 -9.28
CA ALA A 109 -9.65 9.37 -8.09
C ALA A 109 -8.17 9.50 -8.49
N TYR A 110 -7.71 8.69 -9.43
CA TYR A 110 -6.35 8.75 -9.97
C TYR A 110 -6.04 10.14 -10.54
N GLU A 111 -6.85 10.64 -11.47
CA GLU A 111 -6.61 11.95 -12.12
C GLU A 111 -6.55 13.10 -11.09
N HIS A 112 -7.45 13.08 -10.10
CA HIS A 112 -7.48 14.11 -9.08
C HIS A 112 -6.28 14.03 -8.12
N LEU A 113 -6.00 12.83 -7.61
CA LEU A 113 -4.95 12.63 -6.60
C LEU A 113 -3.54 12.69 -7.16
N HIS A 114 -3.37 12.46 -8.47
CA HIS A 114 -2.11 12.61 -9.18
C HIS A 114 -1.72 14.08 -9.35
N VAL A 115 -2.66 14.94 -9.77
CA VAL A 115 -2.38 16.35 -10.09
C VAL A 115 -2.12 17.20 -8.84
N VAL A 116 -2.84 16.93 -7.75
CA VAL A 116 -2.83 17.78 -6.55
C VAL A 116 -1.69 17.38 -5.58
N ASP A 117 -0.95 16.31 -5.86
CA ASP A 117 0.16 15.82 -5.01
C ASP A 117 -0.26 15.64 -3.53
N ILE A 118 -1.53 15.26 -3.28
CA ILE A 118 -2.10 15.13 -1.94
C ILE A 118 -1.28 14.15 -1.09
N TYR A 119 -0.66 13.15 -1.70
CA TYR A 119 0.24 12.22 -1.02
C TYR A 119 1.44 12.90 -0.32
N LYS A 120 1.80 14.15 -0.62
CA LYS A 120 2.87 14.88 0.06
C LYS A 120 2.41 15.61 1.33
N LYS A 121 1.10 15.81 1.50
CA LYS A 121 0.54 16.56 2.62
C LYS A 121 0.63 15.74 3.92
N SER A 122 1.04 16.40 5.01
CA SER A 122 1.16 15.79 6.34
C SER A 122 -0.05 16.04 7.25
N ILE A 123 -0.84 17.09 6.99
CA ILE A 123 -2.02 17.48 7.79
C ILE A 123 -3.21 17.65 6.86
N TYR A 124 -4.35 17.06 7.22
CA TYR A 124 -5.59 17.12 6.45
C TYR A 124 -6.66 17.83 7.26
N SER A 125 -7.51 18.61 6.58
CA SER A 125 -8.80 18.96 7.15
C SER A 125 -9.66 17.69 7.29
N TRP A 126 -10.71 17.75 8.11
CA TRP A 126 -11.59 16.61 8.29
C TRP A 126 -12.25 16.17 6.97
N ASP A 127 -12.71 17.14 6.16
CA ASP A 127 -13.34 16.87 4.86
C ASP A 127 -12.35 16.21 3.90
N GLU A 128 -11.12 16.72 3.82
CA GLU A 128 -10.07 16.14 2.99
C GLU A 128 -9.77 14.70 3.42
N ALA A 129 -9.66 14.45 4.73
CA ALA A 129 -9.41 13.12 5.28
C ALA A 129 -10.57 12.16 4.97
N PHE A 130 -11.82 12.63 5.07
CA PHE A 130 -13.01 11.85 4.74
C PHE A 130 -13.03 11.44 3.27
N TYR A 131 -12.86 12.40 2.35
CA TYR A 131 -12.85 12.10 0.91
C TYR A 131 -11.67 11.24 0.51
N LEU A 132 -10.47 11.55 1.02
CA LEU A 132 -9.29 10.73 0.76
C LEU A 132 -9.54 9.29 1.22
N THR A 133 -10.13 9.09 2.40
CA THR A 133 -10.46 7.74 2.90
C THR A 133 -11.35 7.00 1.91
N ILE A 134 -12.44 7.61 1.44
CA ILE A 134 -13.34 6.94 0.50
C ILE A 134 -12.67 6.68 -0.85
N LEU A 135 -12.00 7.69 -1.41
CA LEU A 135 -11.34 7.62 -2.70
C LEU A 135 -10.17 6.65 -2.72
N LEU A 136 -9.57 6.33 -1.57
CA LEU A 136 -8.55 5.29 -1.45
C LEU A 136 -9.16 3.88 -1.43
N HIS A 137 -10.35 3.67 -0.87
CA HIS A 137 -10.93 2.32 -0.86
C HIS A 137 -11.23 1.82 -2.26
N VAL A 138 -11.72 2.69 -3.13
CA VAL A 138 -12.18 2.31 -4.48
C VAL A 138 -11.09 1.67 -5.34
N PRO A 139 -9.94 2.32 -5.61
CA PRO A 139 -8.91 1.73 -6.45
C PRO A 139 -8.35 0.42 -5.87
N PHE A 140 -8.26 0.28 -4.55
CA PHE A 140 -7.79 -0.97 -3.94
C PHE A 140 -8.85 -2.08 -3.98
N ILE A 141 -10.15 -1.77 -3.96
CA ILE A 141 -11.22 -2.77 -4.21
C ILE A 141 -11.13 -3.31 -5.65
N TYR A 142 -10.81 -2.43 -6.61
CA TYR A 142 -10.71 -2.77 -8.03
C TYR A 142 -9.26 -3.05 -8.48
N PHE A 143 -8.31 -3.21 -7.56
CA PHE A 143 -6.87 -3.18 -7.84
C PHE A 143 -6.47 -4.09 -9.01
N ARG A 144 -6.96 -5.32 -8.99
CA ARG A 144 -6.75 -6.33 -10.03
C ARG A 144 -7.20 -5.91 -11.43
N GLN A 145 -8.27 -5.14 -11.53
CA GLN A 145 -8.84 -4.72 -12.81
C GLN A 145 -8.18 -3.45 -13.36
N LEU A 146 -7.36 -2.78 -12.55
CA LEU A 146 -6.63 -1.59 -12.98
C LEU A 146 -5.46 -1.99 -13.90
N ASP A 147 -5.15 -1.13 -14.87
CA ASP A 147 -3.92 -1.26 -15.65
C ASP A 147 -2.68 -1.13 -14.74
N TRP A 148 -1.57 -1.74 -15.15
CA TRP A 148 -0.35 -1.85 -14.33
C TRP A 148 0.21 -0.48 -13.92
N GLU A 149 0.09 0.56 -14.76
CA GLU A 149 0.51 1.93 -14.43
C GLU A 149 -0.28 2.49 -13.25
N PHE A 150 -1.59 2.22 -13.20
CA PHE A 150 -2.45 2.66 -12.10
C PHE A 150 -2.17 1.86 -10.83
N GLN A 151 -1.97 0.55 -10.95
CA GLN A 151 -1.55 -0.29 -9.83
C GLN A 151 -0.23 0.20 -9.21
N GLU A 152 0.79 0.46 -10.03
CA GLU A 152 2.08 1.00 -9.58
C GLU A 152 1.90 2.36 -8.89
N PHE A 153 1.03 3.23 -9.44
CA PHE A 153 0.74 4.53 -8.83
C PHE A 153 0.17 4.38 -7.41
N TRP A 154 -0.86 3.57 -7.21
CA TRP A 154 -1.48 3.43 -5.88
C TRP A 154 -0.52 2.83 -4.86
N LEU A 155 0.31 1.87 -5.27
CA LEU A 155 1.36 1.29 -4.42
C LEU A 155 2.50 2.26 -4.12
N SER A 156 2.86 3.13 -5.07
CA SER A 156 4.00 4.05 -4.92
C SER A 156 3.67 5.30 -4.12
N PHE A 157 2.40 5.71 -4.08
CA PHE A 157 2.02 7.02 -3.54
C PHE A 157 0.98 6.96 -2.42
N TYR A 158 0.26 5.86 -2.23
CA TYR A 158 -0.88 5.81 -1.31
C TYR A 158 -1.00 4.50 -0.51
N PHE A 159 0.04 3.68 -0.47
CA PHE A 159 0.04 2.40 0.25
C PHE A 159 -0.17 2.57 1.77
N VAL A 160 0.63 3.40 2.44
CA VAL A 160 0.49 3.61 3.89
C VAL A 160 -0.79 4.38 4.21
N LYS A 161 -1.13 5.37 3.37
CA LYS A 161 -2.39 6.12 3.50
C LYS A 161 -3.62 5.23 3.37
N ALA A 162 -3.61 4.27 2.46
CA ALA A 162 -4.68 3.28 2.35
C ALA A 162 -4.76 2.40 3.60
N GLN A 163 -3.62 2.00 4.17
CA GLN A 163 -3.58 1.26 5.43
C GLN A 163 -4.18 2.07 6.60
N ILE A 164 -3.86 3.36 6.69
CA ILE A 164 -4.42 4.28 7.69
C ILE A 164 -5.92 4.48 7.48
N ALA A 165 -6.35 4.59 6.22
CA ALA A 165 -7.76 4.69 5.83
C ALA A 165 -8.56 3.42 6.16
N GLY A 166 -7.91 2.29 6.46
CA GLY A 166 -8.56 1.03 6.81
C GLY A 166 -8.79 0.10 5.63
N VAL A 167 -8.14 0.35 4.49
CA VAL A 167 -8.16 -0.58 3.35
C VAL A 167 -7.51 -1.90 3.78
N PRO A 168 -8.13 -3.06 3.52
CA PRO A 168 -7.58 -4.36 3.90
C PRO A 168 -6.50 -4.81 2.91
N LEU A 169 -5.38 -4.09 2.86
CA LEU A 169 -4.32 -4.27 1.85
C LEU A 169 -3.79 -5.71 1.75
N THR A 170 -3.65 -6.41 2.88
CA THR A 170 -3.24 -7.83 2.86
C THR A 170 -4.20 -8.67 2.01
N HIS A 171 -5.51 -8.52 2.22
CA HIS A 171 -6.51 -9.27 1.46
C HIS A 171 -6.54 -8.84 -0.02
N VAL A 172 -6.43 -7.54 -0.30
CA VAL A 172 -6.40 -7.01 -1.67
C VAL A 172 -5.23 -7.60 -2.46
N LEU A 173 -4.03 -7.60 -1.89
CA LEU A 173 -2.84 -8.12 -2.55
C LEU A 173 -2.82 -9.64 -2.62
N GLN A 174 -3.36 -10.34 -1.63
CA GLN A 174 -3.56 -11.79 -1.70
C GLN A 174 -4.53 -12.18 -2.82
N ASP A 175 -5.66 -11.47 -2.97
CA ASP A 175 -6.62 -11.71 -4.04
C ASP A 175 -6.00 -11.42 -5.42
N TYR A 176 -5.27 -10.32 -5.55
CA TYR A 176 -4.50 -9.99 -6.76
C TYR A 176 -3.55 -11.13 -7.14
N LEU A 177 -2.68 -11.54 -6.21
CA LEU A 177 -1.74 -12.63 -6.45
C LEU A 177 -2.42 -13.96 -6.72
N TYR A 178 -3.55 -14.27 -6.07
CA TYR A 178 -4.24 -15.54 -6.27
C TYR A 178 -4.95 -15.62 -7.63
N GLN A 179 -5.49 -14.50 -8.12
CA GLN A 179 -6.34 -14.47 -9.31
C GLN A 179 -5.56 -14.18 -10.60
N GLU A 180 -4.45 -13.44 -10.52
CA GLU A 180 -3.63 -13.08 -11.70
C GLU A 180 -2.54 -14.10 -12.03
N THR A 181 -2.36 -15.13 -11.20
CA THR A 181 -1.24 -16.04 -11.35
C THR A 181 -1.74 -17.42 -11.75
N SER A 182 -1.38 -17.85 -12.96
CA SER A 182 -1.78 -19.15 -13.50
C SER A 182 -0.65 -20.18 -13.39
N THR A 183 0.59 -19.69 -13.33
CA THR A 183 1.81 -20.45 -13.14
C THR A 183 2.62 -19.94 -11.95
N LEU A 184 3.62 -20.72 -11.53
CA LEU A 184 4.57 -20.30 -10.50
C LEU A 184 5.37 -19.07 -10.94
N VAL A 185 5.70 -18.98 -12.23
CA VAL A 185 6.47 -17.85 -12.78
C VAL A 185 5.62 -16.58 -12.80
N ASP A 186 4.33 -16.67 -13.15
CA ASP A 186 3.40 -15.54 -13.02
C ASP A 186 3.37 -15.05 -11.57
N TYR A 187 3.24 -15.98 -10.62
CA TYR A 187 3.22 -15.64 -9.19
C TYR A 187 4.46 -14.89 -8.74
N VAL A 188 5.63 -15.34 -9.17
CA VAL A 188 6.88 -14.68 -8.86
C VAL A 188 6.98 -13.31 -9.55
N ASN A 189 6.60 -13.20 -10.83
CA ASN A 189 6.62 -11.94 -11.57
C ASN A 189 5.73 -10.88 -10.89
N GLU A 190 4.54 -11.28 -10.45
CA GLU A 190 3.64 -10.37 -9.75
C GLU A 190 4.16 -9.94 -8.38
N ASN A 191 4.77 -10.86 -7.62
CA ASN A 191 5.44 -10.47 -6.37
C ASN A 191 6.58 -9.47 -6.62
N ILE A 192 7.33 -9.62 -7.70
CA ILE A 192 8.43 -8.71 -8.06
C ILE A 192 7.90 -7.34 -8.50
N PHE A 193 6.80 -7.30 -9.25
CA PHE A 193 6.10 -6.05 -9.55
C PHE A 193 5.72 -5.33 -8.25
N LEU A 194 5.00 -6.01 -7.35
CA LEU A 194 4.59 -5.43 -6.06
C LEU A 194 5.80 -4.94 -5.25
N LEU A 195 6.86 -5.75 -5.15
CA LEU A 195 8.08 -5.39 -4.44
C LEU A 195 8.74 -4.13 -5.02
N LYS A 196 8.91 -4.09 -6.35
CA LYS A 196 9.54 -2.94 -7.03
C LYS A 196 8.70 -1.68 -6.89
N SER A 197 7.37 -1.77 -6.93
CA SER A 197 6.48 -0.63 -6.70
C SER A 197 6.61 -0.11 -5.26
N LEU A 198 6.68 -1.00 -4.27
CA LEU A 198 6.86 -0.63 -2.86
C LEU A 198 8.26 -0.04 -2.58
N ASP A 199 9.31 -0.57 -3.20
CA ASP A 199 10.68 -0.03 -3.06
C ASP A 199 10.82 1.39 -3.65
N LYS A 200 10.00 1.72 -4.65
CA LYS A 200 9.90 3.07 -5.25
C LYS A 200 8.94 4.00 -4.50
N ASN A 201 8.31 3.54 -3.42
CA ASN A 201 7.28 4.32 -2.72
C ASN A 201 7.82 5.66 -2.19
N LYS A 202 7.05 6.72 -2.44
CA LYS A 202 7.39 8.13 -2.17
C LYS A 202 6.57 8.76 -1.05
N GLU A 203 5.79 7.97 -0.32
CA GLU A 203 5.07 8.45 0.85
C GLU A 203 6.06 8.86 1.94
N THR A 204 5.88 10.09 2.43
CA THR A 204 6.68 10.67 3.49
C THR A 204 5.98 10.42 4.83
N LEU A 205 6.69 9.78 5.77
CA LEU A 205 6.18 9.38 7.07
C LEU A 205 6.95 10.12 8.18
N PRO A 206 6.29 10.50 9.30
CA PRO A 206 6.94 11.18 10.42
C PRO A 206 7.71 10.19 11.30
N LEU A 207 8.40 9.21 10.72
CA LEU A 207 9.00 8.06 11.42
C LEU A 207 10.54 8.05 11.35
N GLY A 208 11.17 9.12 10.89
CA GLY A 208 12.61 9.25 10.92
C GLY A 208 13.13 9.33 12.35
N LEU A 209 14.41 9.00 12.52
CA LEU A 209 15.11 9.22 13.78
C LEU A 209 15.04 10.71 14.15
N ASP A 210 14.92 11.00 15.45
CA ASP A 210 14.77 12.36 15.98
C ASP A 210 13.54 13.14 15.50
N GLY A 211 12.52 12.45 14.96
CA GLY A 211 11.25 13.05 14.52
C GLY A 211 11.30 13.63 13.09
N GLU A 212 12.37 13.36 12.33
CA GLU A 212 12.44 13.72 10.94
C GLU A 212 11.45 12.91 10.08
N SER A 213 11.15 13.44 8.90
CA SER A 213 10.33 12.72 7.92
C SER A 213 11.18 11.79 7.07
N ILE A 214 10.75 10.54 6.90
CA ILE A 214 11.42 9.52 6.09
C ILE A 214 10.49 9.02 4.98
N ALA A 215 11.03 8.80 3.78
CA ALA A 215 10.29 8.14 2.71
C ALA A 215 10.11 6.64 3.01
N LEU A 216 8.93 6.08 2.77
CA LEU A 216 8.64 4.68 3.04
C LEU A 216 9.63 3.73 2.35
N GLY A 217 9.96 3.96 1.08
CA GLY A 217 10.95 3.15 0.37
C GLY A 217 12.34 3.18 1.02
N SER A 218 12.70 4.26 1.73
CA SER A 218 13.94 4.32 2.52
C SER A 218 13.83 3.55 3.83
N LEU A 219 12.66 3.59 4.48
CA LEU A 219 12.37 2.80 5.68
C LEU A 219 12.42 1.30 5.39
N PHE A 220 11.89 0.85 4.25
CA PHE A 220 12.01 -0.54 3.81
C PHE A 220 13.46 -0.98 3.60
N LYS A 221 14.29 -0.14 2.97
CA LYS A 221 15.72 -0.42 2.78
C LYS A 221 16.46 -0.52 4.11
N ASP A 222 16.24 0.42 5.03
CA ASP A 222 16.84 0.36 6.37
C ASP A 222 16.38 -0.89 7.15
N TYR A 223 15.09 -1.22 7.10
CA TYR A 223 14.53 -2.44 7.71
C TYR A 223 15.25 -3.71 7.23
N MET A 224 15.41 -3.85 5.91
CA MET A 224 16.08 -5.00 5.32
C MET A 224 17.58 -5.03 5.64
N LEU A 225 18.26 -3.88 5.60
CA LEU A 225 19.68 -3.78 5.92
C LEU A 225 19.98 -4.16 7.38
N ARG A 226 19.12 -3.76 8.33
CA ARG A 226 19.33 -4.03 9.76
C ARG A 226 18.98 -5.46 10.16
N LEU A 227 17.87 -5.99 9.62
CA LEU A 227 17.40 -7.32 10.02
C LEU A 227 18.00 -8.45 9.21
N GLY A 228 18.55 -8.19 8.02
CA GLY A 228 19.20 -9.21 7.20
C GLY A 228 18.28 -10.38 6.93
N ASP A 229 18.69 -11.60 7.28
CA ASP A 229 17.90 -12.83 7.16
C ASP A 229 16.71 -12.92 8.13
N LYS A 230 16.61 -12.02 9.12
CA LYS A 230 15.60 -12.03 10.19
C LYS A 230 14.46 -11.06 9.99
N PHE A 231 14.27 -10.50 8.79
CA PHE A 231 13.20 -9.55 8.52
C PHE A 231 11.78 -10.13 8.69
N ASN A 232 11.63 -11.44 8.73
CA ASN A 232 10.36 -12.12 9.04
C ASN A 232 10.20 -12.51 10.52
N ASP A 233 11.21 -12.31 11.36
CA ASP A 233 11.10 -12.56 12.80
C ASP A 233 10.20 -11.49 13.45
N GLY A 234 9.06 -11.94 13.98
CA GLY A 234 8.08 -11.07 14.62
C GLY A 234 8.65 -10.28 15.80
N TYR A 235 9.54 -10.86 16.62
CA TYR A 235 10.14 -10.15 17.74
C TYR A 235 11.12 -9.07 17.27
N LYS A 236 11.95 -9.39 16.28
CA LYS A 236 12.90 -8.42 15.69
C LYS A 236 12.18 -7.29 14.98
N ARG A 237 11.07 -7.59 14.31
CA ARG A 237 10.19 -6.59 13.72
C ARG A 237 9.60 -5.64 14.77
N GLU A 238 9.11 -6.17 15.88
CA GLU A 238 8.57 -5.33 16.96
C GLU A 238 9.65 -4.43 17.59
N GLU A 239 10.86 -4.94 17.81
CA GLU A 239 12.00 -4.13 18.27
C GLU A 239 12.27 -2.96 17.31
N TYR A 240 12.33 -3.24 15.99
CA TYR A 240 12.53 -2.22 14.96
C TYR A 240 11.42 -1.15 14.95
N ILE A 241 10.17 -1.58 15.06
CA ILE A 241 9.01 -0.67 15.09
C ILE A 241 9.06 0.23 16.33
N ASP A 242 9.39 -0.33 17.49
CA ASP A 242 9.42 0.39 18.76
C ASP A 242 10.46 1.51 18.78
N GLU A 243 11.60 1.32 18.09
CA GLU A 243 12.61 2.35 17.89
C GLU A 243 12.07 3.54 17.07
N HIS A 244 11.42 3.28 15.93
CA HIS A 244 10.99 4.32 15.00
C HIS A 244 9.76 5.11 15.46
N VAL A 245 8.90 4.50 16.28
CA VAL A 245 7.70 5.18 16.82
C VAL A 245 7.94 5.84 18.19
N ALA A 246 9.15 5.78 18.73
CA ALA A 246 9.46 6.31 20.06
C ALA A 246 9.20 7.83 20.18
N HIS A 247 9.32 8.57 19.09
CA HIS A 247 9.28 10.02 19.06
C HIS A 247 7.99 10.62 18.48
N VAL A 248 7.08 9.78 17.96
CA VAL A 248 5.86 10.25 17.28
C VAL A 248 4.66 10.38 18.21
N GLU A 249 3.76 11.30 17.87
CA GLU A 249 2.42 11.33 18.42
C GLU A 249 1.60 10.12 17.93
N ASN A 250 0.60 9.70 18.71
CA ASN A 250 -0.25 8.55 18.37
C ASN A 250 0.50 7.22 18.14
N LYS A 251 1.52 6.94 18.96
CA LYS A 251 2.37 5.72 18.87
C LYS A 251 1.62 4.42 18.60
N GLY A 252 0.46 4.23 19.25
CA GLY A 252 -0.34 3.01 19.09
C GLY A 252 -0.85 2.80 17.65
N LEU A 253 -1.26 3.88 16.97
CA LEU A 253 -1.68 3.83 15.58
C LEU A 253 -0.50 3.51 14.66
N TRP A 254 0.62 4.21 14.81
CA TRP A 254 1.81 3.98 14.00
C TRP A 254 2.40 2.57 14.19
N LYS A 255 2.40 2.04 15.42
CA LYS A 255 2.75 0.64 15.68
C LYS A 255 1.87 -0.31 14.88
N HIS A 256 0.55 -0.13 14.93
CA HIS A 256 -0.38 -0.97 14.18
C HIS A 256 -0.16 -0.90 12.65
N VAL A 257 -0.01 0.31 12.13
CA VAL A 257 0.22 0.55 10.69
C VAL A 257 1.53 -0.09 10.23
N LEU A 258 2.64 0.16 10.94
CA LEU A 258 3.95 -0.40 10.59
C LEU A 258 3.97 -1.92 10.69
N ARG A 259 3.31 -2.52 11.70
CA ARG A 259 3.17 -3.98 11.78
C ARG A 259 2.58 -4.56 10.51
N LYS A 260 1.50 -3.96 9.99
CA LYS A 260 0.83 -4.41 8.77
C LYS A 260 1.65 -4.16 7.52
N VAL A 261 2.23 -2.96 7.40
CA VAL A 261 3.03 -2.55 6.24
C VAL A 261 4.30 -3.40 6.12
N LEU A 262 5.05 -3.59 7.21
CA LEU A 262 6.26 -4.41 7.22
C LEU A 262 5.95 -5.91 7.09
N TYR A 263 4.80 -6.37 7.61
CA TYR A 263 4.29 -7.72 7.36
C TYR A 263 4.11 -7.96 5.86
N ILE A 264 3.32 -7.11 5.19
CA ILE A 264 3.05 -7.24 3.76
C ILE A 264 4.35 -7.19 2.96
N TYR A 265 5.22 -6.21 3.25
CA TYR A 265 6.49 -6.05 2.54
C TYR A 265 7.42 -7.26 2.70
N GLY A 266 7.59 -7.77 3.93
CA GLY A 266 8.39 -8.97 4.20
C GLY A 266 7.85 -10.21 3.48
N HIS A 267 6.53 -10.41 3.51
CA HIS A 267 5.92 -11.56 2.88
C HIS A 267 5.88 -11.50 1.34
N ILE A 268 5.79 -10.30 0.75
CA ILE A 268 6.02 -10.11 -0.70
C ILE A 268 7.47 -10.42 -1.04
N LYS A 269 8.42 -9.92 -0.24
CA LYS A 269 9.86 -10.18 -0.45
C LYS A 269 10.22 -11.67 -0.37
N SER A 270 9.50 -12.40 0.47
CA SER A 270 9.67 -13.84 0.68
C SER A 270 8.77 -14.69 -0.20
N VAL A 271 7.94 -14.07 -1.04
CA VAL A 271 7.04 -14.74 -1.98
C VAL A 271 6.10 -15.72 -1.25
N ASP A 272 5.61 -15.33 -0.08
CA ASP A 272 4.75 -16.15 0.79
C ASP A 272 3.57 -15.37 1.40
N LEU A 273 3.17 -14.25 0.79
CA LEU A 273 2.03 -13.43 1.23
C LEU A 273 0.71 -14.20 1.27
N ILE A 274 0.52 -15.19 0.39
CA ILE A 274 -0.64 -16.08 0.46
C ILE A 274 -0.34 -17.13 1.55
N GLU A 275 -0.93 -16.93 2.72
CA GLU A 275 -0.83 -17.87 3.83
C GLU A 275 -1.43 -19.23 3.42
N LYS A 276 -0.58 -20.24 3.23
CA LYS A 276 -1.01 -21.64 3.18
C LYS A 276 -1.70 -21.95 4.52
N ASN A 277 -2.88 -22.56 4.55
CA ASN A 277 -3.64 -22.80 5.78
C ASN A 277 -2.88 -23.78 6.71
N ARG A 278 -2.04 -23.27 7.64
CA ARG A 278 -1.05 -24.08 8.38
C ARG A 278 -1.62 -24.63 9.69
N GLY A 279 -1.99 -25.91 9.70
CA GLY A 279 -2.25 -26.67 10.93
C GLY A 279 -1.17 -27.71 11.25
N SER A 280 -0.19 -27.91 10.38
CA SER A 280 0.82 -28.97 10.43
C SER A 280 2.19 -28.49 9.94
N GLU A 281 3.24 -29.24 10.27
CA GLU A 281 4.56 -29.05 9.66
C GLU A 281 4.48 -29.15 8.12
N PRO A 282 5.20 -28.31 7.38
CA PRO A 282 5.30 -28.39 5.92
C PRO A 282 5.73 -29.78 5.45
N ASN A 283 5.04 -30.31 4.45
CA ASN A 283 5.46 -31.55 3.81
C ASN A 283 6.60 -31.32 2.79
N GLU A 284 7.27 -32.37 2.34
CA GLU A 284 8.40 -32.29 1.40
C GLU A 284 8.04 -31.56 0.09
N LYS A 285 6.82 -31.75 -0.42
CA LYS A 285 6.36 -31.05 -1.62
C LYS A 285 6.24 -29.54 -1.38
N GLU A 286 5.69 -29.14 -0.25
CA GLU A 286 5.56 -27.72 0.10
C GLU A 286 6.91 -27.03 0.28
N ILE A 287 7.87 -27.75 0.87
CA ILE A 287 9.26 -27.28 1.00
C ILE A 287 9.87 -27.12 -0.39
N PHE A 288 9.67 -28.08 -1.28
CA PHE A 288 10.12 -28.01 -2.67
C PHE A 288 9.52 -26.82 -3.40
N ASP A 289 8.19 -26.66 -3.36
CA ASP A 289 7.48 -25.59 -4.06
C ASP A 289 7.95 -24.21 -3.56
N THR A 290 8.10 -24.02 -2.24
CA THR A 290 8.57 -22.75 -1.69
C THR A 290 10.04 -22.45 -1.97
N GLN A 291 10.92 -23.46 -1.97
CA GLN A 291 12.31 -23.25 -2.40
C GLN A 291 12.39 -22.95 -3.90
N MET A 292 11.51 -23.54 -4.72
CA MET A 292 11.40 -23.25 -6.15
C MET A 292 10.94 -21.80 -6.38
N GLU A 293 9.93 -21.33 -5.64
CA GLU A 293 9.48 -19.93 -5.65
C GLU A 293 10.64 -18.97 -5.36
N HIS A 294 11.45 -19.25 -4.33
CA HIS A 294 12.62 -18.44 -3.99
C HIS A 294 13.68 -18.42 -5.09
N LEU A 295 14.03 -19.59 -5.63
CA LEU A 295 15.01 -19.69 -6.72
C LEU A 295 14.56 -18.90 -7.97
N LEU A 296 13.28 -19.02 -8.35
CA LEU A 296 12.71 -18.26 -9.46
C LEU A 296 12.67 -16.75 -9.17
N THR A 297 12.43 -16.36 -7.92
CA THR A 297 12.49 -14.95 -7.50
C THR A 297 13.89 -14.39 -7.64
N TRP A 298 14.89 -15.13 -7.17
CA TRP A 298 16.30 -14.74 -7.30
C TRP A 298 16.75 -14.77 -8.75
N TRP A 299 16.20 -15.64 -9.60
CA TRP A 299 16.49 -15.67 -11.02
C TRP A 299 16.14 -14.35 -11.70
N ILE A 300 15.00 -13.77 -11.34
CA ILE A 300 14.48 -12.59 -12.03
C ILE A 300 15.36 -11.36 -11.82
N ASP A 301 16.02 -11.23 -10.67
CA ASP A 301 16.86 -10.09 -10.31
C ASP A 301 18.33 -10.52 -10.10
N GLU A 302 19.21 -10.01 -10.96
CA GLU A 302 20.63 -10.42 -11.05
C GLU A 302 21.40 -10.18 -9.74
N ASP A 303 20.97 -9.21 -8.92
CA ASP A 303 21.59 -8.93 -7.62
C ASP A 303 21.49 -10.12 -6.65
N PHE A 304 20.52 -11.04 -6.85
CA PHE A 304 20.31 -12.22 -6.02
C PHE A 304 20.90 -13.50 -6.59
N TRP A 305 21.57 -13.48 -7.75
CA TRP A 305 22.14 -14.70 -8.34
C TRP A 305 23.17 -15.39 -7.43
N SER A 306 23.88 -14.63 -6.60
CA SER A 306 24.76 -15.18 -5.56
C SER A 306 24.05 -16.13 -4.59
N LEU A 307 22.78 -15.88 -4.28
CA LEU A 307 21.98 -16.75 -3.42
C LEU A 307 21.62 -18.07 -4.11
N ILE A 308 21.41 -18.05 -5.42
CA ILE A 308 21.20 -19.26 -6.22
C ILE A 308 22.46 -20.11 -6.21
N ALA A 309 23.62 -19.50 -6.44
CA ALA A 309 24.89 -20.21 -6.39
C ALA A 309 25.14 -20.81 -5.01
N ASP A 310 24.91 -20.04 -3.95
CA ASP A 310 25.02 -20.50 -2.57
C ASP A 310 24.09 -21.70 -2.30
N TYR A 311 22.85 -21.66 -2.78
CA TYR A 311 21.88 -22.74 -2.61
C TYR A 311 22.36 -24.08 -3.17
N PHE A 312 23.03 -24.05 -4.33
CA PHE A 312 23.52 -25.26 -5.01
C PHE A 312 24.94 -25.69 -4.62
N THR A 313 25.76 -24.79 -4.07
CA THR A 313 27.19 -25.07 -3.78
C THR A 313 27.51 -25.23 -2.30
N LYS A 314 26.78 -24.54 -1.41
CA LYS A 314 27.06 -24.62 0.03
C LYS A 314 26.47 -25.92 0.58
N GLU A 315 27.31 -26.67 1.27
CA GLU A 315 26.88 -27.84 2.03
C GLU A 315 25.90 -27.37 3.13
N PHE A 316 24.61 -27.57 2.90
CA PHE A 316 23.56 -27.09 3.80
C PHE A 316 23.60 -27.90 5.09
N LYS A 317 24.13 -27.32 6.16
CA LYS A 317 23.99 -27.86 7.52
C LYS A 317 22.72 -27.25 8.09
N PRO A 318 21.59 -27.98 8.16
CA PRO A 318 20.34 -27.42 8.63
C PRO A 318 20.57 -26.85 10.03
N LYS A 319 20.40 -25.54 10.18
CA LYS A 319 20.23 -24.93 11.50
C LYS A 319 18.90 -25.45 12.07
N GLU A 320 18.75 -25.44 13.39
CA GLU A 320 17.43 -25.61 14.00
C GLU A 320 16.45 -24.64 13.30
N ASN A 321 15.49 -25.18 12.54
CA ASN A 321 14.44 -24.48 11.77
C ASN A 321 14.70 -24.17 10.28
N GLU A 322 15.78 -24.66 9.65
CA GLU A 322 15.96 -24.54 8.19
C GLU A 322 15.85 -25.92 7.51
N TYR A 323 15.03 -26.03 6.46
CA TYR A 323 14.90 -27.26 5.67
C TYR A 323 16.14 -27.45 4.80
N PRO A 324 16.58 -28.71 4.55
CA PRO A 324 17.64 -28.97 3.58
C PRO A 324 17.25 -28.43 2.20
N SER A 325 18.24 -28.08 1.37
CA SER A 325 18.02 -27.80 -0.05
C SER A 325 17.44 -29.05 -0.73
N VAL A 326 16.20 -28.99 -1.21
CA VAL A 326 15.49 -30.12 -1.83
C VAL A 326 15.23 -29.97 -3.33
N VAL A 327 15.40 -28.77 -3.89
CA VAL A 327 15.18 -28.50 -5.32
C VAL A 327 16.45 -28.81 -6.09
N PRO A 328 16.46 -29.81 -7.00
CA PRO A 328 17.60 -30.03 -7.87
C PRO A 328 17.69 -28.94 -8.95
N LEU A 329 18.89 -28.76 -9.52
CA LEU A 329 19.17 -27.72 -10.51
C LEU A 329 18.31 -27.89 -11.78
N GLU A 330 18.18 -29.11 -12.29
CA GLU A 330 17.44 -29.42 -13.52
C GLU A 330 15.96 -28.99 -13.44
N PRO A 331 15.15 -29.38 -12.43
CA PRO A 331 13.79 -28.86 -12.26
C PRO A 331 13.68 -27.33 -12.22
N PHE A 332 14.65 -26.65 -11.62
CA PHE A 332 14.68 -25.19 -11.59
C PHE A 332 14.93 -24.60 -12.99
N LEU A 333 15.92 -25.11 -13.72
CA LEU A 333 16.22 -24.67 -15.09
C LEU A 333 15.06 -24.95 -16.06
N LEU A 334 14.36 -26.09 -15.89
CA LEU A 334 13.18 -26.42 -16.69
C LEU A 334 12.03 -25.43 -16.47
N GLN A 335 11.86 -24.89 -15.25
CA GLN A 335 10.87 -23.83 -15.01
C GLN A 335 11.22 -22.54 -15.75
N ILE A 336 12.50 -22.16 -15.82
CA ILE A 336 12.95 -21.01 -16.60
C ILE A 336 12.67 -21.26 -18.09
N GLN A 337 13.13 -22.40 -18.63
CA GLN A 337 12.95 -22.75 -20.04
C GLN A 337 11.47 -22.79 -20.47
N ALA A 338 10.58 -23.26 -19.60
CA ALA A 338 9.16 -23.38 -19.92
C ALA A 338 8.43 -22.03 -20.02
N ASN A 339 8.97 -20.97 -19.40
CA ASN A 339 8.28 -19.69 -19.26
C ASN A 339 9.02 -18.51 -19.91
N GLU A 340 10.28 -18.68 -20.31
CA GLU A 340 11.10 -17.65 -20.95
C GLU A 340 11.29 -17.94 -22.45
N SER A 341 11.20 -16.90 -23.28
CA SER A 341 11.42 -17.02 -24.73
C SER A 341 12.80 -16.48 -25.13
N LEU A 342 13.62 -17.33 -25.75
CA LEU A 342 14.91 -16.92 -26.33
C LEU A 342 14.75 -16.08 -27.61
N GLU A 343 13.53 -15.88 -28.11
CA GLU A 343 13.26 -14.93 -29.20
C GLU A 343 13.39 -13.47 -28.74
N ASP A 344 13.19 -13.21 -27.44
CA ASP A 344 13.45 -11.89 -26.86
C ASP A 344 14.94 -11.69 -26.58
N GLN A 345 15.53 -10.64 -27.15
CA GLN A 345 16.95 -10.37 -27.02
C GLN A 345 17.38 -10.13 -25.57
N LYS A 346 16.56 -9.44 -24.76
CA LYS A 346 16.91 -9.17 -23.35
C LYS A 346 16.95 -10.47 -22.54
N THR A 347 15.96 -11.33 -22.75
CA THR A 347 15.88 -12.65 -22.12
C THR A 347 17.05 -13.51 -22.54
N GLN A 348 17.36 -13.57 -23.85
CA GLN A 348 18.51 -14.30 -24.36
C GLN A 348 19.83 -13.83 -23.72
N GLU A 349 20.09 -12.52 -23.70
CA GLU A 349 21.29 -11.95 -23.07
C GLU A 349 21.37 -12.26 -21.57
N LYS A 350 20.24 -12.22 -20.86
CA LYS A 350 20.17 -12.56 -19.43
C LYS A 350 20.49 -14.03 -19.18
N VAL A 351 19.91 -14.94 -19.95
CA VAL A 351 20.17 -16.39 -19.82
C VAL A 351 21.63 -16.71 -20.12
N ILE A 352 22.25 -16.06 -21.11
CA ILE A 352 23.68 -16.20 -21.40
C ILE A 352 24.52 -15.75 -20.21
N ARG A 353 24.29 -14.54 -19.68
CA ARG A 353 25.02 -14.04 -18.50
C ARG A 353 24.86 -14.96 -17.29
N PHE A 354 23.68 -15.52 -17.10
CA PHE A 354 23.41 -16.43 -16.00
C PHE A 354 24.11 -17.78 -16.16
N ASN A 355 24.14 -18.30 -17.39
CA ASN A 355 24.89 -19.50 -17.70
C ASN A 355 26.38 -19.32 -17.39
N GLU A 356 26.95 -18.19 -17.80
CA GLU A 356 28.34 -17.80 -17.48
C GLU A 356 28.54 -17.69 -15.96
N PHE A 357 27.64 -16.99 -15.27
CA PHE A 357 27.67 -16.84 -13.81
C PHE A 357 27.66 -18.19 -13.08
N LEU A 358 26.72 -19.10 -13.41
CA LEU A 358 26.63 -20.41 -12.76
C LEU A 358 27.88 -21.26 -13.02
N ARG A 359 28.50 -21.13 -14.20
CA ARG A 359 29.78 -21.78 -14.50
C ARG A 359 30.91 -21.22 -13.65
N GLU A 360 31.00 -19.89 -13.53
CA GLU A 360 32.02 -19.22 -12.70
C GLU A 360 31.90 -19.61 -11.22
N GLN A 361 30.68 -19.77 -10.72
CA GLN A 361 30.42 -20.22 -9.35
C GLN A 361 30.55 -21.74 -9.15
N GLY A 362 30.87 -22.51 -10.21
CA GLY A 362 31.03 -23.96 -10.15
C GLY A 362 29.73 -24.74 -9.94
N VAL A 363 28.58 -24.11 -10.19
CA VAL A 363 27.25 -24.77 -10.18
C VAL A 363 27.09 -25.61 -11.44
N LEU A 364 27.49 -25.07 -12.59
CA LEU A 364 27.46 -25.76 -13.89
C LEU A 364 28.85 -26.24 -14.30
N LYS A 365 28.89 -27.41 -14.94
CA LYS A 365 30.07 -27.91 -15.65
C LYS A 365 30.08 -27.41 -17.10
N GLU A 366 31.24 -27.49 -17.77
CA GLU A 366 31.41 -27.03 -19.16
C GLU A 366 30.44 -27.68 -20.17
N ASP A 367 29.93 -28.87 -19.88
CA ASP A 367 28.99 -29.62 -20.71
C ASP A 367 27.51 -29.44 -20.33
N GLN A 368 27.22 -28.66 -19.29
CA GLN A 368 25.87 -28.46 -18.74
C GLN A 368 25.32 -27.06 -19.02
N ASP A 369 25.69 -26.46 -20.15
CA ASP A 369 25.21 -25.14 -20.52
C ASP A 369 23.69 -25.08 -20.63
N ILE A 370 23.08 -24.03 -20.08
CA ILE A 370 21.62 -23.77 -20.16
C ILE A 370 21.18 -23.57 -21.61
N VAL A 371 21.99 -22.83 -22.37
CA VAL A 371 21.74 -22.48 -23.77
C VAL A 371 22.96 -22.80 -24.61
N VAL A 372 22.71 -23.27 -25.82
CA VAL A 372 23.74 -23.59 -26.81
C VAL A 372 23.54 -22.77 -28.06
N TYR A 373 24.64 -22.26 -28.62
CA TYR A 373 24.57 -21.56 -29.90
C TYR A 373 24.49 -22.57 -31.05
N ASN A 374 23.35 -22.64 -31.72
CA ASN A 374 23.17 -23.50 -32.88
C ASN A 374 23.69 -22.80 -34.13
N GLN A 375 24.81 -23.29 -34.66
CA GLN A 375 25.46 -22.72 -35.85
C GLN A 375 24.58 -22.82 -37.12
N GLN A 376 23.65 -23.77 -37.19
CA GLN A 376 22.80 -23.97 -38.36
C GLN A 376 21.67 -22.94 -38.41
N THR A 377 21.07 -22.63 -37.27
CA THR A 377 20.00 -21.63 -37.13
C THR A 377 20.53 -20.23 -36.84
N SER A 378 21.82 -20.12 -36.50
CA SER A 378 22.48 -18.86 -36.06
C SER A 378 21.76 -18.21 -34.88
N ALA A 379 21.23 -19.04 -33.98
CA ALA A 379 20.45 -18.62 -32.82
C ALA A 379 20.85 -19.43 -31.58
N PHE A 380 20.59 -18.87 -30.40
CA PHE A 380 20.67 -19.62 -29.15
C PHE A 380 19.43 -20.47 -28.98
N GLU A 381 19.64 -21.72 -28.58
CA GLU A 381 18.58 -22.69 -28.31
C GLU A 381 18.78 -23.26 -26.90
N TRP A 382 17.67 -23.59 -26.23
CA TRP A 382 17.72 -24.27 -24.95
C TRP A 382 18.41 -25.63 -25.09
N ASN A 383 19.31 -25.96 -24.15
CA ASN A 383 19.97 -27.25 -24.16
C ASN A 383 18.98 -28.34 -23.72
N THR A 384 18.65 -29.24 -24.65
CA THR A 384 17.70 -30.34 -24.43
C THR A 384 18.28 -31.52 -23.66
N SER A 385 19.58 -31.48 -23.33
CA SER A 385 20.29 -32.56 -22.64
C SER A 385 20.45 -32.31 -21.12
N LEU A 386 19.81 -31.26 -20.60
CA LEU A 386 19.85 -30.85 -19.19
C LEU A 386 18.96 -31.71 -18.30
#